data_AF-A0A7S0MB68-F1
#
_entry.id   AF-A0A7S0MB68-F1
#
_cell.length_a   1.000
_cell.length_b   1.000
_cell.length_c   1.000
_cell.angle_alpha   90.00
_cell.angle_beta   90.00
_cell.angle_gamma   90.00
#
_symmetry.space_group_name_H-M   'P 1'
#
loop_
_entity.id
_entity.type
_entity.pdbx_description
1 polymer ?
#
loop_
_entity_poly.entity_id
_entity_poly.type
_entity_poly.pdbx_seq_one_letter_code
_entity_poly.pdbx_strand_id
1 'polypeptide(L)'
;MLQAVAMNMCVDLGMCNEMTASPACHVCDGLVKKIQVAISAPTSYFVEFFRGLIEQSICGSLESGAAACKDAAAGAAARAWSGAVSGLAPGKACRSCGSRAAAAAAGEGLVCHVCEKLALFIDSDVLEDPAVQKAVADQLKDLCAQLPNPRITNSSITAQCDKMVDENTAEIMSQVGKAVQARLCEDLVLCAA
;
A
#
# COMPACT_ATOMS: atom_id res chain seq x y z
N MET A 1 11.88 -46.65 -2.47
CA MET A 1 10.68 -45.95 -3.00
C MET A 1 9.92 -45.32 -1.82
N LEU A 2 10.39 -44.20 -1.31
CA LEU A 2 9.79 -43.49 -0.16
C LEU A 2 9.89 -41.98 -0.40
N GLN A 3 9.19 -41.49 -1.42
CA GLN A 3 8.98 -40.07 -1.70
C GLN A 3 7.64 -39.97 -2.46
N ALA A 4 6.52 -39.90 -1.73
CA ALA A 4 5.21 -39.65 -2.36
C ALA A 4 4.11 -39.11 -1.43
N VAL A 5 4.39 -38.71 -0.18
CA VAL A 5 3.30 -38.36 0.77
C VAL A 5 3.31 -36.89 1.24
N ALA A 6 4.28 -36.07 0.80
CA ALA A 6 4.38 -34.68 1.27
C ALA A 6 3.75 -33.61 0.32
N MET A 7 3.04 -33.99 -0.74
CA MET A 7 2.62 -33.05 -1.79
C MET A 7 1.16 -32.60 -1.76
N ASN A 8 0.35 -32.96 -0.74
CA ASN A 8 -1.09 -32.68 -0.81
C ASN A 8 -1.77 -32.16 0.47
N MET A 9 -1.04 -31.53 1.39
CA MET A 9 -1.63 -31.04 2.66
C MET A 9 -1.59 -29.52 2.89
N CYS A 10 -1.19 -28.71 1.91
CA CYS A 10 -1.14 -27.24 2.08
C CYS A 10 -2.37 -26.49 1.52
N VAL A 11 -3.36 -27.20 0.98
CA VAL A 11 -4.51 -26.57 0.28
C VAL A 11 -5.66 -26.22 1.22
N ASP A 12 -5.76 -26.81 2.42
CA ASP A 12 -7.03 -26.78 3.17
C ASP A 12 -6.99 -26.24 4.61
N LEU A 13 -5.87 -25.72 5.11
CA LEU A 13 -5.82 -25.25 6.50
C LEU A 13 -5.14 -23.88 6.60
N GLY A 14 -5.83 -22.94 7.25
CA GLY A 14 -5.30 -21.62 7.62
C GLY A 14 -4.12 -21.70 8.60
N MET A 15 -2.96 -22.13 8.12
CA MET A 15 -1.81 -22.53 8.96
C MET A 15 -0.86 -21.41 9.39
N CYS A 16 -1.23 -20.13 9.33
CA CYS A 16 -0.55 -19.16 10.20
C CYS A 16 -1.20 -19.04 11.58
N ASN A 17 -2.29 -19.78 11.86
CA ASN A 17 -3.02 -19.64 13.12
C ASN A 17 -2.63 -20.64 14.20
N GLU A 18 -2.04 -21.79 13.86
CA GLU A 18 -1.54 -22.74 14.84
C GLU A 18 -0.14 -23.23 14.46
N MET A 19 0.81 -22.97 15.36
CA MET A 19 2.23 -23.37 15.34
C MET A 19 3.21 -22.57 14.45
N THR A 20 4.07 -21.85 15.16
CA THR A 20 5.32 -21.16 14.82
C THR A 20 6.39 -21.97 14.07
N ALA A 21 6.13 -22.70 12.97
CA ALA A 21 7.21 -23.53 12.41
C ALA A 21 7.13 -23.86 10.91
N SER A 22 7.00 -22.85 10.05
CA SER A 22 7.55 -22.99 8.69
C SER A 22 8.55 -21.86 8.43
N PRO A 23 9.76 -22.16 7.91
CA PRO A 23 10.71 -21.13 7.48
C PRO A 23 10.07 -20.08 6.57
N ALA A 24 9.10 -20.45 5.74
CA ALA A 24 8.37 -19.52 4.88
C ALA A 24 7.54 -18.50 5.66
N CYS A 25 6.92 -18.89 6.78
CA CYS A 25 6.17 -17.96 7.63
C CYS A 25 7.11 -16.97 8.35
N HIS A 26 8.28 -17.43 8.80
CA HIS A 26 9.29 -16.55 9.41
C HIS A 26 9.91 -15.60 8.40
N VAL A 27 10.22 -16.08 7.19
CA VAL A 27 10.68 -15.24 6.07
C VAL A 27 9.62 -14.20 5.72
N CYS A 28 8.35 -14.60 5.63
CA CYS A 28 7.26 -13.68 5.34
C CYS A 28 7.07 -12.61 6.43
N ASP A 29 7.04 -12.97 7.72
CA ASP A 29 6.90 -11.97 8.79
C ASP A 29 8.05 -10.96 8.79
N GLY A 30 9.28 -11.44 8.58
CA GLY A 30 10.45 -10.59 8.42
C GLY A 30 10.35 -9.66 7.21
N LEU A 31 9.83 -10.16 6.08
CA LEU A 31 9.65 -9.38 4.86
C LEU A 31 8.53 -8.34 5.00
N VAL A 32 7.39 -8.69 5.60
CA VAL A 32 6.29 -7.73 5.85
C VAL A 32 6.80 -6.54 6.65
N LYS A 33 7.57 -6.77 7.71
CA LYS A 33 8.15 -5.70 8.52
C LYS A 33 9.14 -4.84 7.73
N LYS A 34 10.02 -5.46 6.94
CA LYS A 34 10.98 -4.74 6.08
C LYS A 34 10.26 -3.88 5.03
N ILE A 35 9.28 -4.47 4.33
CA ILE A 35 8.46 -3.80 3.33
C ILE A 35 7.74 -2.62 3.97
N GLN A 36 7.08 -2.83 5.11
CA GLN A 36 6.33 -1.79 5.81
C GLN A 36 7.22 -0.58 6.13
N VAL A 37 8.41 -0.82 6.71
CA VAL A 37 9.39 0.24 7.02
C VAL A 37 9.85 0.95 5.75
N ALA A 38 10.12 0.22 4.68
CA ALA A 38 10.66 0.79 3.45
C ALA A 38 9.62 1.63 2.70
N ILE A 39 8.38 1.13 2.57
CA ILE A 39 7.33 1.84 1.84
C ILE A 39 6.82 3.03 2.63
N SER A 40 6.81 2.98 3.96
CA SER A 40 6.38 4.10 4.82
C SER A 40 7.48 5.15 5.07
N ALA A 41 8.71 4.92 4.60
CA ALA A 41 9.78 5.89 4.78
C ALA A 41 9.42 7.22 4.07
N PRO A 42 9.63 8.39 4.69
CA PRO A 42 9.31 9.68 4.08
C PRO A 42 10.04 9.92 2.75
N THR A 43 11.18 9.26 2.54
CA THR A 43 11.99 9.33 1.32
C THR A 43 11.69 8.20 0.33
N SER A 44 10.65 7.39 0.58
CA SER A 44 10.31 6.28 -0.32
C SER A 44 9.73 6.81 -1.62
N TYR A 45 10.01 6.10 -2.72
CA TYR A 45 9.39 6.38 -4.01
C TYR A 45 7.86 6.38 -3.91
N PHE A 46 7.28 5.49 -3.12
CA PHE A 46 5.82 5.34 -3.00
C PHE A 46 5.15 6.55 -2.34
N VAL A 47 5.77 7.14 -1.32
CA VAL A 47 5.26 8.37 -0.69
C VAL A 47 5.31 9.54 -1.69
N GLU A 48 6.41 9.67 -2.42
CA GLU A 48 6.59 10.73 -3.42
C GLU A 48 5.65 10.55 -4.62
N PHE A 49 5.46 9.32 -5.08
CA PHE A 49 4.52 8.98 -6.15
C PHE A 49 3.07 9.26 -5.74
N PHE A 50 2.67 8.84 -4.54
CA PHE A 50 1.35 9.13 -3.99
C PHE A 50 1.12 10.64 -3.84
N ARG A 51 2.12 11.39 -3.38
CA ARG A 51 2.07 12.86 -3.35
C ARG A 51 1.84 13.44 -4.75
N GLY A 52 2.61 12.99 -5.75
CA GLY A 52 2.46 13.46 -7.13
C GLY A 52 1.04 13.26 -7.68
N LEU A 53 0.41 12.12 -7.37
CA LEU A 53 -0.97 11.85 -7.78
C LEU A 53 -1.99 12.76 -7.08
N ILE A 54 -1.79 13.09 -5.80
CA ILE A 54 -2.61 14.07 -5.08
C ILE A 54 -2.44 15.47 -5.70
N GLU A 55 -1.19 15.89 -5.94
CA GLU A 55 -0.89 17.19 -6.55
C GLU A 55 -1.50 17.32 -7.95
N GLN A 56 -1.53 16.24 -8.71
CA GLN A 56 -2.09 16.20 -10.06
C GLN A 56 -3.61 16.14 -10.06
N SER A 57 -4.19 15.17 -9.36
CA SER A 57 -5.62 14.81 -9.50
C SER A 57 -6.51 15.63 -8.57
N ILE A 58 -6.03 15.97 -7.37
CA ILE A 58 -6.78 16.76 -6.40
C ILE A 58 -6.41 18.23 -6.56
N CYS A 59 -5.14 18.60 -6.31
CA CYS A 59 -4.74 20.01 -6.31
C CYS A 59 -4.78 20.64 -7.72
N GLY A 60 -4.46 19.88 -8.76
CA GLY A 60 -4.50 20.33 -10.15
C GLY A 60 -5.90 20.62 -10.68
N SER A 61 -6.93 20.05 -10.03
CA SER A 61 -8.34 20.20 -10.40
C SER A 61 -9.04 21.36 -9.66
N LEU A 62 -8.34 22.05 -8.76
CA LEU A 62 -8.89 23.20 -8.04
C LEU A 62 -8.85 24.46 -8.90
N GLU A 63 -9.98 25.17 -8.99
CA GLU A 63 -10.05 26.45 -9.72
C GLU A 63 -9.20 27.54 -9.06
N SER A 64 -9.04 27.46 -7.74
CA SER A 64 -8.20 28.33 -6.94
C SER A 64 -7.64 27.59 -5.73
N GLY A 65 -6.53 28.06 -5.17
CA GLY A 65 -5.89 27.40 -4.03
C GLY A 65 -4.99 26.20 -4.38
N ALA A 66 -4.78 25.91 -5.67
CA ALA A 66 -3.90 24.82 -6.14
C ALA A 66 -2.48 24.90 -5.54
N ALA A 67 -1.88 26.09 -5.46
CA ALA A 67 -0.55 26.27 -4.86
C ALA A 67 -0.53 25.90 -3.37
N ALA A 68 -1.47 26.45 -2.59
CA ALA A 68 -1.60 26.13 -1.17
C ALA A 68 -1.88 24.63 -0.93
N CYS A 69 -2.67 24.02 -1.81
CA CYS A 69 -2.92 22.57 -1.79
C CYS A 69 -1.62 21.78 -2.00
N LYS A 70 -0.82 22.14 -3.02
CA LYS A 70 0.47 21.47 -3.29
C LYS A 70 1.47 21.64 -2.15
N ASP A 71 1.56 22.84 -1.57
CA ASP A 71 2.45 23.11 -0.44
C ASP A 71 2.11 22.23 0.79
N ALA A 72 0.83 21.95 1.01
CA ALA A 72 0.37 21.11 2.11
C ALA A 72 0.29 19.61 1.75
N ALA A 73 0.33 19.25 0.46
CA ALA A 73 0.16 17.88 -0.03
C ALA A 73 1.25 16.94 0.49
N ALA A 74 2.50 17.39 0.66
CA ALA A 74 3.58 16.54 1.15
C ALA A 74 3.28 15.96 2.56
N GLY A 75 2.82 16.81 3.48
CA GLY A 75 2.48 16.37 4.83
C GLY A 75 1.24 15.50 4.87
N ALA A 76 0.24 15.79 4.04
CA ALA A 76 -0.98 14.99 3.94
C ALA A 76 -0.69 13.60 3.33
N ALA A 77 0.07 13.55 2.23
CA ALA A 77 0.46 12.32 1.56
C ALA A 77 1.23 11.39 2.50
N ALA A 78 2.23 11.91 3.23
CA ALA A 78 3.01 11.09 4.17
C ALA A 78 2.14 10.50 5.29
N ARG A 79 1.21 11.28 5.85
CA ARG A 79 0.27 10.80 6.89
C ARG A 79 -0.71 9.78 6.33
N ALA A 80 -1.32 10.09 5.19
CA ALA A 80 -2.32 9.25 4.54
C ALA A 80 -1.74 7.90 4.11
N TRP A 81 -0.57 7.93 3.48
CA TRP A 81 0.16 6.73 3.09
C TRP A 81 0.57 5.88 4.29
N SER A 82 1.16 6.50 5.32
CA SER A 82 1.54 5.79 6.54
C SER A 82 0.33 5.13 7.20
N GLY A 83 -0.82 5.80 7.23
CA GLY A 83 -2.09 5.24 7.69
C GLY A 83 -2.48 4.00 6.89
N ALA A 84 -2.52 4.11 5.57
CA ALA A 84 -2.91 3.00 4.67
C ALA A 84 -2.05 1.75 4.88
N VAL A 85 -0.73 1.90 4.99
CA VAL A 85 0.20 0.77 5.09
C VAL A 85 0.54 0.35 6.52
N SER A 86 0.14 1.13 7.54
CA SER A 86 0.31 0.77 8.96
C SER A 86 -0.46 -0.50 9.32
N GLY A 87 -1.55 -0.79 8.59
CA GLY A 87 -2.40 -1.95 8.76
C GLY A 87 -1.90 -3.24 8.10
N LEU A 88 -0.67 -3.26 7.55
CA LEU A 88 -0.05 -4.47 7.02
C LEU A 88 0.10 -5.53 8.12
N ALA A 89 -0.95 -6.31 8.33
CA ALA A 89 -1.00 -7.34 9.35
C ALA A 89 -0.20 -8.55 8.86
N PRO A 90 0.97 -8.87 9.45
CA PRO A 90 1.81 -9.97 8.98
C PRO A 90 1.06 -11.29 8.94
N GLY A 91 0.16 -11.52 9.91
CA GLY A 91 -0.72 -12.69 9.91
C GLY A 91 -1.66 -12.77 8.71
N LYS A 92 -2.24 -11.66 8.23
CA LYS A 92 -3.10 -11.66 7.04
C LYS A 92 -2.27 -11.81 5.76
N ALA A 93 -1.23 -10.99 5.64
CA ALA A 93 -0.33 -10.98 4.49
C ALA A 93 0.40 -12.33 4.30
N CYS A 94 0.79 -12.98 5.39
CA CYS A 94 1.45 -14.29 5.32
C CYS A 94 0.48 -15.47 5.15
N ARG A 95 -0.78 -15.34 5.59
CA ARG A 95 -1.82 -16.33 5.27
C ARG A 95 -2.14 -16.36 3.79
N SER A 96 -2.24 -15.20 3.14
CA SER A 96 -2.42 -15.15 1.68
C SER A 96 -1.20 -15.69 0.91
N CYS A 97 0.01 -15.56 1.47
CA CYS A 97 1.25 -16.13 0.91
C CYS A 97 1.42 -17.65 1.14
N GLY A 98 0.79 -18.22 2.19
CA GLY A 98 1.07 -19.57 2.70
C GLY A 98 0.69 -20.74 1.79
N SER A 99 -0.06 -20.51 0.71
CA SER A 99 -0.54 -21.60 -0.15
C SER A 99 0.45 -22.07 -1.23
N ARG A 100 1.58 -21.36 -1.49
CA ARG A 100 2.47 -21.70 -2.65
C ARG A 100 3.98 -21.55 -2.43
N ALA A 101 4.42 -21.03 -1.28
CA ALA A 101 5.85 -20.84 -1.00
C ALA A 101 6.62 -22.15 -0.73
N ALA A 102 5.94 -23.27 -0.45
CA ALA A 102 6.58 -24.56 -0.14
C ALA A 102 7.18 -25.28 -1.37
N ALA A 103 6.90 -24.83 -2.59
CA ALA A 103 7.38 -25.47 -3.82
C ALA A 103 8.58 -24.77 -4.49
N ALA A 104 8.97 -23.57 -4.05
CA ALA A 104 10.06 -22.80 -4.64
C ALA A 104 11.33 -22.85 -3.77
N ALA A 105 12.44 -23.19 -4.43
CA ALA A 105 13.73 -23.58 -3.86
C ALA A 105 14.32 -22.63 -2.79
N ALA A 106 15.11 -23.24 -1.90
CA ALA A 106 15.92 -22.58 -0.89
C ALA A 106 16.83 -21.49 -1.48
N GLY A 107 16.90 -20.33 -0.82
CA GLY A 107 17.85 -19.25 -1.12
C GLY A 107 17.16 -17.98 -1.59
N GLU A 108 17.40 -17.55 -2.83
CA GLU A 108 17.01 -16.21 -3.31
C GLU A 108 15.64 -16.19 -4.01
N GLY A 109 15.24 -17.29 -4.66
CA GLY A 109 13.95 -17.39 -5.36
C GLY A 109 12.73 -17.37 -4.41
N LEU A 110 12.87 -17.92 -3.20
CA LEU A 110 11.81 -17.88 -2.19
C LEU A 110 11.53 -16.46 -1.70
N VAL A 111 12.59 -15.65 -1.49
CA VAL A 111 12.47 -14.27 -0.99
C VAL A 111 11.81 -13.38 -2.02
N CYS A 112 12.25 -13.46 -3.28
CA CYS A 112 11.63 -12.74 -4.39
C CYS A 112 10.15 -13.13 -4.55
N HIS A 113 9.85 -14.44 -4.58
CA HIS A 113 8.47 -14.91 -4.73
C HIS A 113 7.54 -14.45 -3.60
N VAL A 114 8.00 -14.52 -2.35
CA VAL A 114 7.22 -14.02 -1.20
C VAL A 114 7.03 -12.51 -1.31
N CYS A 115 8.05 -11.77 -1.74
CA CYS A 115 7.92 -10.33 -1.97
C CYS A 115 6.85 -10.01 -3.04
N GLU A 116 6.89 -10.68 -4.20
CA GLU A 116 5.90 -10.45 -5.27
C GLU A 116 4.47 -10.71 -4.79
N LYS A 117 4.27 -11.74 -3.96
CA LYS A 117 2.97 -12.03 -3.34
C LYS A 117 2.56 -10.98 -2.33
N LEU A 118 3.49 -10.47 -1.54
CA LEU A 118 3.23 -9.35 -0.63
C LEU A 118 2.90 -8.06 -1.39
N ALA A 119 3.59 -7.80 -2.51
CA ALA A 119 3.32 -6.65 -3.37
C ALA A 119 1.92 -6.73 -3.99
N LEU A 120 1.54 -7.90 -4.49
CA LEU A 120 0.18 -8.16 -4.99
C LEU A 120 -0.87 -8.03 -3.87
N PHE A 121 -0.59 -8.53 -2.67
CA PHE A 121 -1.49 -8.35 -1.52
C PHE A 121 -1.65 -6.87 -1.13
N ILE A 122 -0.57 -6.08 -1.16
CA ILE A 122 -0.66 -4.64 -0.91
C ILE A 122 -1.56 -3.97 -1.94
N ASP A 123 -1.37 -4.27 -3.22
CA ASP A 123 -2.19 -3.74 -4.31
C ASP A 123 -3.67 -4.12 -4.14
N SER A 124 -3.98 -5.41 -4.23
CA SER A 124 -5.37 -5.89 -4.39
C SER A 124 -6.15 -6.05 -3.08
N ASP A 125 -5.48 -6.28 -1.94
CA ASP A 125 -6.18 -6.55 -0.66
C ASP A 125 -6.05 -5.40 0.34
N VAL A 126 -5.06 -4.51 0.19
CA VAL A 126 -4.87 -3.36 1.10
C VAL A 126 -5.30 -2.06 0.45
N LEU A 127 -4.78 -1.73 -0.73
CA LEU A 127 -5.03 -0.42 -1.37
C LEU A 127 -6.36 -0.37 -2.12
N GLU A 128 -6.89 -1.52 -2.53
CA GLU A 128 -8.25 -1.66 -3.07
C GLU A 128 -9.32 -1.87 -1.98
N ASP A 129 -8.95 -2.02 -0.70
CA ASP A 129 -9.93 -2.15 0.40
C ASP A 129 -10.70 -0.82 0.58
N PRO A 130 -12.05 -0.81 0.45
CA PRO A 130 -12.86 0.40 0.60
C PRO A 130 -12.70 1.09 1.95
N ALA A 131 -12.44 0.36 3.03
CA ALA A 131 -12.19 0.93 4.35
C ALA A 131 -10.85 1.67 4.41
N VAL A 132 -9.82 1.13 3.74
CA VAL A 132 -8.51 1.80 3.62
C VAL A 132 -8.64 3.03 2.74
N GLN A 133 -9.29 2.92 1.57
CA GLN A 133 -9.53 4.06 0.68
C GLN A 133 -10.33 5.15 1.39
N LYS A 134 -11.36 4.78 2.17
CA LYS A 134 -12.11 5.74 2.98
C LYS A 134 -11.23 6.43 4.02
N ALA A 135 -10.40 5.68 4.75
CA ALA A 135 -9.50 6.28 5.75
C ALA A 135 -8.49 7.24 5.10
N VAL A 136 -7.97 6.88 3.92
CA VAL A 136 -7.10 7.76 3.12
C VAL A 136 -7.84 9.01 2.68
N ALA A 137 -9.06 8.87 2.14
CA ALA A 137 -9.87 10.01 1.73
C ALA A 137 -10.14 10.95 2.93
N ASP A 138 -10.52 10.41 4.08
CA ASP A 138 -10.77 11.22 5.29
C ASP A 138 -9.50 11.97 5.72
N GLN A 139 -8.32 11.34 5.66
CA GLN A 139 -7.03 12.00 5.94
C GLN A 139 -6.63 13.03 4.89
N LEU A 140 -7.00 12.83 3.63
CA LEU A 140 -6.80 13.82 2.57
C LEU A 140 -7.80 14.99 2.70
N LYS A 141 -8.98 14.82 3.30
CA LYS A 141 -9.88 15.94 3.58
C LYS A 141 -9.33 16.89 4.65
N ASP A 142 -8.47 16.41 5.54
CA ASP A 142 -7.73 17.28 6.45
C ASP A 142 -6.81 18.26 5.70
N LEU A 143 -6.33 17.91 4.50
CA LEU A 143 -5.62 18.83 3.60
C LEU A 143 -6.57 19.94 3.14
N CYS A 144 -7.76 19.57 2.69
CA CYS A 144 -8.77 20.49 2.17
C CYS A 144 -9.23 21.52 3.22
N ALA A 145 -9.31 21.11 4.49
CA ALA A 145 -9.63 21.98 5.61
C ALA A 145 -8.56 23.05 5.90
N GLN A 146 -7.32 22.86 5.44
CA GLN A 146 -6.22 23.81 5.62
C GLN A 146 -6.15 24.86 4.50
N LEU A 147 -6.94 24.70 3.43
CA LEU A 147 -6.91 25.62 2.32
C LEU A 147 -7.52 26.98 2.73
N PRO A 148 -6.94 28.10 2.25
CA PRO A 148 -7.48 29.41 2.52
C PRO A 148 -8.87 29.52 1.89
N ASN A 149 -9.90 29.72 2.71
CA ASN A 149 -11.27 29.87 2.23
C ASN A 149 -11.63 31.37 2.14
N PRO A 150 -11.55 32.01 0.97
CA PRO A 150 -11.96 33.40 0.83
C PRO A 150 -13.46 33.50 1.10
N ARG A 151 -13.85 34.29 2.11
CA ARG A 151 -15.26 34.50 2.53
C ARG A 151 -16.17 35.14 1.46
N ILE A 152 -15.72 35.27 0.22
CA ILE A 152 -16.32 36.12 -0.82
C ILE A 152 -17.07 35.31 -1.88
N THR A 153 -16.88 33.99 -1.99
CA THR A 153 -17.50 33.16 -3.05
C THR A 153 -18.48 32.12 -2.50
N ASN A 154 -19.56 31.86 -3.26
CA ASN A 154 -20.60 30.86 -2.97
C ASN A 154 -20.14 29.39 -3.15
N SER A 155 -18.91 29.18 -3.62
CA SER A 155 -18.26 27.86 -3.66
C SER A 155 -17.03 27.92 -2.76
N SER A 156 -17.01 27.05 -1.74
CA SER A 156 -15.89 26.91 -0.82
C SER A 156 -14.81 26.08 -1.50
N ILE A 157 -13.58 26.60 -1.60
CA ILE A 157 -12.41 25.85 -2.12
C ILE A 157 -12.26 24.50 -1.39
N THR A 158 -12.59 24.47 -0.09
CA THR A 158 -12.63 23.24 0.71
C THR A 158 -13.64 22.24 0.17
N ALA A 159 -14.86 22.66 -0.20
CA ALA A 159 -15.88 21.74 -0.73
C ALA A 159 -15.51 21.20 -2.11
N GLN A 160 -14.86 22.01 -2.96
CA GLN A 160 -14.31 21.53 -4.21
C GLN A 160 -13.19 20.50 -3.97
N CYS A 161 -12.28 20.78 -3.04
CA CYS A 161 -11.20 19.87 -2.68
C CYS A 161 -11.75 18.55 -2.11
N ASP A 162 -12.71 18.59 -1.18
CA ASP A 162 -13.34 17.40 -0.61
C ASP A 162 -13.96 16.52 -1.71
N LYS A 163 -14.63 17.16 -2.68
CA LYS A 163 -15.19 16.46 -3.84
C LYS A 163 -14.08 15.79 -4.67
N MET A 164 -12.99 16.49 -4.95
CA MET A 164 -11.87 15.92 -5.71
C MET A 164 -11.23 14.76 -4.95
N VAL A 165 -11.12 14.83 -3.62
CA VAL A 165 -10.64 13.72 -2.80
C VAL A 165 -11.56 12.52 -2.95
N ASP A 166 -12.88 12.70 -2.81
CA ASP A 166 -13.86 11.61 -2.92
C ASP A 166 -13.86 10.96 -4.32
N GLU A 167 -13.75 11.76 -5.38
CA GLU A 167 -13.78 11.28 -6.76
C GLU A 167 -12.48 10.58 -7.18
N ASN A 168 -11.33 10.97 -6.62
CA ASN A 168 -10.03 10.50 -7.10
C ASN A 168 -9.34 9.49 -6.18
N THR A 169 -9.73 9.35 -4.90
CA THR A 169 -8.99 8.49 -3.95
C THR A 169 -8.87 7.05 -4.43
N ALA A 170 -9.94 6.44 -4.94
CA ALA A 170 -9.90 5.04 -5.40
C ALA A 170 -8.91 4.83 -6.55
N GLU A 171 -8.92 5.73 -7.54
CA GLU A 171 -8.01 5.68 -8.68
C GLU A 171 -6.56 5.95 -8.26
N ILE A 172 -6.33 6.95 -7.40
CA ILE A 172 -5.00 7.23 -6.84
C ILE A 172 -4.46 5.97 -6.15
N MET A 173 -5.26 5.33 -5.29
CA MET A 173 -4.85 4.14 -4.55
C MET A 173 -4.56 2.95 -5.47
N SER A 174 -5.37 2.76 -6.53
CA SER A 174 -5.10 1.74 -7.56
C SER A 174 -3.79 2.00 -8.32
N GLN A 175 -3.49 3.26 -8.67
CA GLN A 175 -2.23 3.60 -9.34
C GLN A 175 -1.01 3.36 -8.44
N VAL A 176 -1.12 3.71 -7.16
CA VAL A 176 -0.04 3.40 -6.20
C VAL A 176 0.11 1.90 -6.02
N GLY A 177 -0.98 1.14 -5.94
CA GLY A 177 -0.92 -0.32 -5.83
C GLY A 177 -0.21 -0.99 -7.01
N LYS A 178 -0.52 -0.57 -8.24
CA LYS A 178 0.21 -1.01 -9.44
C LYS A 178 1.70 -0.64 -9.38
N ALA A 179 2.04 0.54 -8.88
CA ALA A 179 3.43 0.95 -8.70
C ALA A 179 4.14 0.09 -7.64
N VAL A 180 3.47 -0.25 -6.54
CA VAL A 180 3.98 -1.18 -5.52
C VAL A 180 4.24 -2.54 -6.14
N GLN A 181 3.27 -3.10 -6.85
CA GLN A 181 3.41 -4.40 -7.51
C GLN A 181 4.59 -4.43 -8.49
N ALA A 182 4.76 -3.36 -9.28
CA ALA A 182 5.79 -3.30 -10.31
C ALA A 182 7.20 -3.08 -9.77
N ARG A 183 7.36 -2.37 -8.65
CA ARG A 183 8.67 -1.88 -8.22
C ARG A 183 9.16 -2.39 -6.88
N LEU A 184 8.26 -2.77 -5.97
CA LEU A 184 8.60 -2.98 -4.56
C LEU A 184 9.75 -3.96 -4.38
N CYS A 185 9.73 -5.08 -5.10
CA CYS A 185 10.71 -6.15 -4.89
C CYS A 185 12.06 -5.86 -5.55
N GLU A 186 12.07 -5.11 -6.64
CA GLU A 186 13.30 -4.63 -7.30
C GLU A 186 13.94 -3.50 -6.50
N ASP A 187 13.16 -2.49 -6.07
CA ASP A 187 13.64 -1.36 -5.29
C ASP A 187 14.19 -1.81 -3.91
N LEU A 188 13.71 -2.94 -3.38
CA LEU A 188 14.23 -3.57 -2.16
C LEU A 188 15.41 -4.54 -2.40
N VAL A 189 15.81 -4.75 -3.64
CA VAL A 189 16.88 -5.69 -4.04
C VAL A 189 16.55 -7.12 -3.53
N LEU A 190 15.28 -7.49 -3.55
CA LEU A 190 14.78 -8.82 -3.17
C LEU A 190 14.58 -9.72 -4.39
N CYS A 191 14.41 -9.12 -5.56
CA CYS A 191 14.41 -9.78 -6.86
C CYS A 191 15.59 -9.25 -7.69
N ALA A 192 16.12 -10.09 -8.59
CA ALA A 192 17.08 -9.62 -9.58
C ALA A 192 16.38 -8.65 -10.56
N ALA A 193 17.09 -7.60 -10.96
CA ALA A 193 16.65 -6.62 -11.95
C ALA A 193 16.73 -7.17 -13.39
#